data_AF-A0A6B2UHS0-F1
#
_entry.id   AF-A0A6B2UHS0-F1
#
_cell.length_a   1.000
_cell.length_b   1.000
_cell.length_c   1.000
_cell.angle_alpha   90.00
_cell.angle_beta   90.00
_cell.angle_gamma   90.00
#
_symmetry.space_group_name_H-M   'P 1'
#
loop_
_entity.id
_entity.type
_entity.pdbx_description
1 polymer ?
#
loop_
_entity_poly.entity_id
_entity_poly.type
_entity_poly.pdbx_seq_one_letter_code
_entity_poly.pdbx_strand_id
1 'polypeptide(L)'
;MRELAGRLAALDPDAGEAVRVIAYFDRLTAERAGLEALVRGAAVLAGSAARLADPVHGVRIRGEPDGRRVDGPARTPVPPTTDWPGVPLGPGGAR
;
A
#
# COMPACT_ATOMS: atom_id res chain seq x y z
N MET A 1 12.36 14.70 7.32
CA MET A 1 12.30 13.22 7.21
C MET A 1 13.39 12.59 6.36
N ARG A 2 13.65 13.06 5.13
CA ARG A 2 14.64 12.42 4.22
C ARG A 2 16.08 12.39 4.77
N GLU A 3 16.53 13.48 5.39
CA GLU A 3 17.86 13.54 6.02
C GLU A 3 17.99 12.61 7.24
N LEU A 4 16.92 12.52 8.05
CA LEU A 4 16.85 11.60 9.19
C LEU A 4 16.93 10.14 8.73
N ALA A 5 16.17 9.76 7.69
CA ALA A 5 16.19 8.40 7.15
C ALA A 5 17.60 7.99 6.66
N GLY A 6 18.33 8.91 6.02
CA GLY A 6 19.70 8.65 5.57
C GLY A 6 20.69 8.49 6.73
N ARG A 7 20.57 9.34 7.76
CA ARG A 7 21.40 9.25 8.98
C ARG A 7 21.09 8.00 9.79
N LEU A 8 19.82 7.61 9.88
CA LEU A 8 19.42 6.38 10.58
C LEU A 8 19.92 5.14 9.84
N ALA A 9 19.78 5.09 8.50
CA ALA A 9 20.26 3.97 7.70
C ALA A 9 21.78 3.72 7.81
N ALA A 10 22.56 4.77 8.06
CA ALA A 10 24.00 4.66 8.29
C ALA A 10 24.34 4.05 9.68
N LEU A 11 23.42 4.14 10.64
CA LEU A 11 23.57 3.60 12.00
C LEU A 11 22.91 2.22 12.13
N ASP A 12 21.74 2.06 11.53
CA ASP A 12 20.89 0.88 11.50
C ASP A 12 20.07 0.89 10.19
N PRO A 13 20.42 0.02 9.22
CA PRO A 13 19.72 -0.07 7.95
C PRO A 13 18.22 -0.36 8.07
N ASP A 14 17.82 -1.20 9.05
CA ASP A 14 16.44 -1.63 9.24
C ASP A 14 15.60 -0.48 9.81
N ALA A 15 16.16 0.26 10.77
CA ALA A 15 15.53 1.47 11.27
C ALA A 15 15.39 2.53 10.16
N GLY A 16 16.40 2.62 9.28
CA GLY A 16 16.36 3.49 8.11
C GLY A 16 15.23 3.16 7.15
N GLU A 17 14.92 1.88 6.92
CA GLU A 17 13.77 1.44 6.12
C GLU A 17 12.44 1.82 6.77
N ALA A 18 12.29 1.60 8.08
CA ALA A 18 11.07 1.97 8.80
C ALA A 18 10.73 3.47 8.65
N VAL A 19 11.74 4.35 8.76
CA VAL A 19 11.55 5.80 8.57
C VAL A 19 11.23 6.15 7.12
N ARG A 20 11.76 5.42 6.13
CA ARG A 20 11.41 5.61 4.71
C ARG A 20 9.94 5.33 4.45
N VAL A 21 9.40 4.25 5.02
CA VAL A 21 7.98 3.89 4.90
C VAL A 21 7.09 4.99 5.46
N ILE A 22 7.40 5.48 6.67
CA ILE A 22 6.65 6.57 7.32
C ILE A 22 6.68 7.84 6.46
N ALA A 23 7.88 8.26 6.04
CA ALA A 23 8.05 9.47 5.24
C ALA A 23 7.31 9.40 3.89
N TYR A 24 7.19 8.20 3.31
CA TYR A 24 6.45 7.99 2.08
C TYR A 24 4.94 8.18 2.28
N PHE A 25 4.36 7.57 3.33
CA PHE A 25 2.93 7.74 3.62
C PHE A 25 2.57 9.15 4.12
N ASP A 26 3.47 9.82 4.85
CA ASP A 26 3.32 11.24 5.20
C ASP A 26 3.17 12.09 3.94
N ARG A 27 4.00 11.84 2.92
CA ARG A 27 3.92 12.54 1.63
C ARG A 27 2.60 12.28 0.92
N LEU A 28 2.17 11.02 0.82
CA LEU A 28 0.88 10.67 0.20
C LEU A 28 -0.29 11.37 0.91
N THR A 29 -0.25 11.43 2.24
CA THR A 29 -1.26 12.12 3.05
C THR A 29 -1.24 13.63 2.80
N ALA A 30 -0.06 14.25 2.83
CA ALA A 30 0.10 15.69 2.63
C ALA A 30 -0.37 16.13 1.24
N GLU A 31 -0.11 15.31 0.21
CA GLU A 31 -0.53 15.57 -1.18
C GLU A 31 -1.98 15.13 -1.45
N ARG A 32 -2.71 14.60 -0.45
CA ARG A 32 -4.07 14.04 -0.59
C ARG A 32 -4.17 13.03 -1.73
N ALA A 33 -3.18 12.14 -1.80
CA ALA A 33 -3.09 11.14 -2.84
C ALA A 33 -4.32 10.23 -2.87
N GLY A 34 -4.76 9.85 -4.07
CA GLY A 34 -5.89 8.94 -4.24
C GLY A 34 -5.59 7.51 -3.78
N LEU A 35 -6.66 6.71 -3.62
CA LEU A 35 -6.58 5.31 -3.19
C LEU A 35 -5.61 4.46 -4.02
N GLU A 36 -5.48 4.75 -5.33
CA GLU A 36 -4.54 4.04 -6.19
C GLU A 36 -3.08 4.27 -5.77
N ALA A 37 -2.69 5.51 -5.53
CA ALA A 37 -1.33 5.84 -5.15
C ALA A 37 -0.96 5.21 -3.81
N LEU A 38 -1.92 5.15 -2.87
CA LEU A 38 -1.76 4.46 -1.59
C LEU A 38 -1.52 2.96 -1.77
N VAL A 39 -2.37 2.26 -2.54
CA VAL A 39 -2.23 0.81 -2.75
C VAL A 39 -0.94 0.48 -3.51
N ARG A 40 -0.57 1.29 -4.52
CA ARG A 40 0.69 1.13 -5.24
C ARG A 40 1.89 1.31 -4.32
N GLY A 41 1.86 2.35 -3.50
CA GLY A 41 2.90 2.62 -2.51
C GLY A 41 3.08 1.47 -1.52
N ALA A 42 1.98 0.93 -0.99
CA ALA A 42 2.00 -0.23 -0.13
C ALA A 42 2.64 -1.45 -0.81
N ALA A 43 2.29 -1.73 -2.07
CA ALA A 43 2.84 -2.87 -2.80
C ALA A 43 4.36 -2.76 -3.00
N VAL A 44 4.83 -1.57 -3.41
CA VAL A 44 6.26 -1.31 -3.64
C VAL A 44 7.05 -1.41 -2.33
N LEU A 45 6.57 -0.78 -1.26
CA LEU A 45 7.26 -0.77 0.04
C LEU A 45 7.25 -2.14 0.72
N ALA A 46 6.19 -2.93 0.56
CA ALA A 46 6.09 -4.27 1.12
C ALA A 46 6.80 -5.34 0.28
N GLY A 47 7.29 -4.99 -0.92
CA GLY A 47 7.87 -5.96 -1.85
C GLY A 47 6.91 -7.09 -2.26
N SER A 48 5.61 -6.91 -2.05
CA SER A 48 4.56 -7.91 -2.27
C SER A 48 3.29 -7.24 -2.81
N ALA A 49 2.43 -7.99 -3.49
CA ALA A 49 1.22 -7.40 -4.08
C ALA A 49 0.27 -6.88 -2.99
N ALA A 50 -0.30 -5.69 -3.19
CA ALA A 50 -1.27 -5.07 -2.30
C ALA A 50 -2.60 -4.83 -3.02
N ARG A 51 -3.72 -4.96 -2.29
CA ARG A 51 -5.07 -4.85 -2.84
C ARG A 51 -6.00 -4.04 -1.93
N LEU A 52 -6.86 -3.22 -2.54
CA LEU A 52 -8.05 -2.64 -1.91
C LEU A 52 -9.29 -3.10 -2.68
N ALA A 53 -10.28 -3.61 -1.96
CA ALA A 53 -11.56 -4.01 -2.51
C ALA A 53 -12.71 -3.45 -1.67
N ASP A 54 -13.56 -2.66 -2.30
CA ASP A 54 -14.82 -2.19 -1.75
C ASP A 54 -15.95 -2.62 -2.70
N PRO A 55 -16.65 -3.73 -2.41
CA PRO A 55 -17.71 -4.21 -3.28
C PRO A 55 -18.94 -3.29 -3.26
N VAL A 56 -19.15 -2.52 -2.19
CA VAL A 56 -20.30 -1.61 -2.04
C VAL A 56 -20.16 -0.42 -2.99
N HIS A 57 -18.95 0.15 -3.05
CA HIS A 57 -18.65 1.31 -3.90
C HIS A 57 -17.99 0.94 -5.23
N GLY A 58 -17.84 -0.36 -5.52
CA GLY A 58 -17.24 -0.86 -6.76
C GLY A 58 -15.72 -0.64 -6.89
N VAL A 59 -15.02 -0.27 -5.81
CA VAL A 59 -13.57 -0.01 -5.83
C VAL A 59 -12.82 -1.33 -5.88
N ARG A 60 -11.93 -1.49 -6.86
CA ARG A 60 -11.03 -2.63 -7.00
C ARG A 60 -9.68 -2.14 -7.50
N ILE A 61 -8.67 -2.20 -6.63
CA ILE A 61 -7.32 -1.74 -6.93
C ILE A 61 -6.34 -2.84 -6.51
N ARG A 62 -5.40 -3.16 -7.38
CA ARG A 62 -4.28 -4.05 -7.08
C ARG A 62 -2.99 -3.46 -7.65
N GLY A 63 -1.97 -3.37 -6.81
CA GLY A 63 -0.61 -3.01 -7.17
C GLY A 63 0.31 -4.21 -7.05
N GLU A 64 1.24 -4.35 -7.98
CA GLU A 64 2.34 -5.32 -7.92
C GLU A 64 3.59 -4.70 -7.26
N PRO A 65 4.54 -5.53 -6.79
CA PRO A 65 5.78 -5.07 -6.14
C PRO A 65 6.64 -4.15 -7.03
N ASP A 66 6.53 -4.28 -8.35
CA ASP A 66 7.25 -3.44 -9.31
C ASP A 66 6.56 -2.08 -9.55
N GLY A 67 5.50 -1.77 -8.81
CA GLY A 67 4.72 -0.55 -8.93
C GLY A 67 3.78 -0.54 -10.12
N ARG A 68 3.71 -1.63 -10.90
CA ARG A 68 2.68 -1.76 -11.94
C ARG A 68 1.32 -1.92 -11.31
N ARG A 69 0.37 -1.21 -11.90
CA ARG A 69 -1.03 -1.46 -11.68
C ARG A 69 -1.43 -2.71 -12.48
N VAL A 70 -2.14 -3.63 -11.84
CA VAL A 70 -2.86 -4.67 -12.57
C VAL A 70 -4.19 -4.07 -12.99
N ASP A 71 -4.23 -3.51 -14.20
CA ASP A 71 -5.47 -3.14 -14.87
C ASP A 71 -6.16 -4.42 -15.34
N GLY A 72 -7.00 -4.97 -14.48
CA GLY A 72 -7.79 -6.16 -14.80
C GLY A 72 -9.28 -5.85 -14.78
N PRO A 73 -9.98 -5.81 -15.93
CA PRO A 73 -11.40 -6.12 -15.96
C PRO A 73 -11.50 -7.63 -15.74
N ALA A 74 -11.47 -8.09 -14.49
CA ALA A 74 -11.83 -9.46 -14.24
C ALA A 74 -13.36 -9.54 -14.44
N ARG A 75 -13.78 -9.91 -15.67
CA ARG A 75 -15.16 -10.34 -16.02
C ARG A 75 -15.64 -11.47 -15.11
N THR A 76 -14.71 -12.11 -14.42
CA THR A 76 -14.95 -13.02 -13.31
C THR A 76 -14.32 -12.38 -12.09
N PRO A 77 -15.06 -12.10 -11.00
CA PRO A 77 -14.42 -11.85 -9.71
C PRO A 77 -13.52 -13.06 -9.47
N VAL A 78 -12.19 -12.89 -9.43
CA VAL A 78 -11.42 -13.76 -8.56
C VAL A 78 -11.87 -13.26 -7.20
N PRO A 79 -12.72 -14.01 -6.47
CA PRO A 79 -12.98 -13.67 -5.09
C PRO A 79 -11.60 -13.51 -4.44
N PRO A 80 -11.41 -12.67 -3.41
CA PRO A 80 -10.33 -12.99 -2.50
C PRO A 80 -10.52 -14.46 -2.17
N THR A 81 -9.65 -15.32 -2.71
CA THR A 81 -9.58 -16.69 -2.24
C THR A 81 -9.36 -16.52 -0.74
N THR A 82 -10.04 -17.30 0.09
CA THR A 82 -10.04 -17.10 1.55
C THR A 82 -8.63 -17.12 2.16
N ASP A 83 -7.64 -17.54 1.37
CA ASP A 83 -6.20 -17.56 1.64
C ASP A 83 -5.46 -16.23 1.42
N TRP A 84 -6.02 -15.22 0.73
CA TRP A 84 -5.33 -13.94 0.58
C TRP A 84 -5.35 -13.16 1.90
N PRO A 85 -4.19 -12.83 2.50
CA PRO A 85 -4.14 -12.13 3.78
C PRO A 85 -4.81 -10.75 3.68
N GLY A 86 -5.83 -10.51 4.49
CA GLY A 86 -6.56 -9.25 4.47
C GLY A 86 -7.31 -8.99 5.76
N VAL A 87 -7.54 -7.71 6.03
CA VAL A 87 -8.36 -7.24 7.16
C VAL A 87 -9.51 -6.39 6.63
N PRO A 88 -10.75 -6.60 7.10
CA PRO A 88 -11.85 -5.70 6.80
C PRO A 88 -11.56 -4.29 7.34
N LEU A 89 -11.72 -3.28 6.49
CA LEU A 89 -11.64 -1.89 6.90
C LEU A 89 -13.04 -1.35 7.18
N GLY A 90 -13.26 -0.84 8.39
CA GLY A 90 -14.48 -0.15 8.76
C GLY A 90 -14.27 1.38 8.82
N PRO A 91 -15.35 2.15 9.01
CA PRO A 91 -15.23 3.55 9.41
C PRO A 91 -14.35 3.66 10.66
N GLY A 92 -13.23 4.38 10.57
CA GLY A 92 -12.25 4.52 11.67
C GLY A 92 -11.01 3.62 11.58
N GLY A 93 -10.92 2.70 10.62
CA GLY A 93 -9.73 1.87 10.39
C GLY A 93 -10.00 0.37 10.41
N ALA A 94 -8.91 -0.41 10.47
CA ALA A 94 -8.97 -1.86 10.65
C ALA A 94 -9.54 -2.20 12.04
N ARG A 95 -10.40 -3.23 12.12
CA ARG A 95 -10.89 -3.79 13.38
C ARG A 95 -9.91 -4.78 13.97
#